data_AF-A0A970RI89-F1
#
_entry.id   AF-A0A970RI89-F1
#
_cell.length_a   1.000
_cell.length_b   1.000
_cell.length_c   1.000
_cell.angle_alpha   90.00
_cell.angle_beta   90.00
_cell.angle_gamma   90.00
#
_symmetry.space_group_name_H-M   'P 1'
#
loop_
_entity.id
_entity.type
_entity.pdbx_description
1 polymer ?
#
loop_
_entity_poly.entity_id
_entity_poly.type
_entity_poly.pdbx_seq_one_letter_code
_entity_poly.pdbx_strand_id
1 'polypeptide(L)'
;MSCRRLLVTNNPLLNNNIRCAEFVEGDSLNVLIRARDLVHSGWKLLSHPLYGNLRPHQHPYRSILLEYARQEKTQIPDIQSLDYMENALGVYSPEKSRIPSDDDMPEDVRDDFAFLDAELMKESLSRYGLWPREDLKNSH
;
A
#
# COMPACT_ATOMS: atom_id res chain seq x y z
N MET A 1 6.85 9.18 -17.92
CA MET A 1 7.48 9.77 -16.71
C MET A 1 7.88 8.62 -15.80
N SER A 2 9.15 8.51 -15.43
CA SER A 2 9.56 7.49 -14.45
C SER A 2 9.24 8.04 -13.06
N CYS A 3 8.19 7.54 -12.41
CA CYS A 3 7.92 7.87 -11.01
C CYS A 3 9.03 7.29 -10.15
N ARG A 4 9.75 8.12 -9.39
CA ARG A 4 10.76 7.66 -8.44
C ARG A 4 10.11 7.05 -7.18
N ARG A 5 8.88 7.43 -6.89
CA ARG A 5 8.08 6.93 -5.75
C ARG A 5 6.82 6.30 -6.30
N LEU A 6 6.40 5.22 -5.68
CA LEU A 6 5.28 4.41 -6.12
C LEU A 6 4.42 4.02 -4.93
N LEU A 7 3.12 4.27 -5.03
CA LEU A 7 2.13 3.73 -4.12
C LEU A 7 1.64 2.40 -4.68
N VAL A 8 1.87 1.30 -3.98
CA VAL A 8 1.27 0.00 -4.31
C VAL A 8 0.00 -0.13 -3.48
N THR A 9 -1.13 -0.38 -4.13
CA THR A 9 -2.43 -0.34 -3.44
C THR A 9 -3.47 -1.22 -4.13
N ASN A 10 -4.37 -1.82 -3.37
CA ASN A 10 -5.62 -2.40 -3.90
C ASN A 10 -6.83 -1.49 -3.65
N ASN A 11 -6.61 -0.26 -3.18
CA ASN A 11 -7.66 0.72 -2.90
C ASN A 11 -7.98 1.54 -4.16
N PRO A 12 -9.20 1.41 -4.73
CA PRO A 12 -9.58 2.15 -5.94
C PRO A 12 -9.53 3.67 -5.77
N LEU A 13 -9.89 4.20 -4.58
CA LEU A 13 -9.86 5.63 -4.29
C LEU A 13 -8.44 6.19 -4.44
N LEU A 14 -7.45 5.53 -3.84
CA LEU A 14 -6.06 5.95 -3.94
C LEU A 14 -5.50 5.74 -5.34
N ASN A 15 -5.80 4.63 -5.99
CA ASN A 15 -5.36 4.37 -7.36
C ASN A 15 -5.83 5.45 -8.35
N ASN A 16 -7.08 5.89 -8.22
CA ASN A 16 -7.67 6.87 -9.13
C ASN A 16 -7.15 8.30 -8.89
N ASN A 17 -6.70 8.61 -7.66
CA ASN A 17 -6.30 9.97 -7.26
C ASN A 17 -4.79 10.17 -7.16
N ILE A 18 -4.00 9.10 -7.04
CA ILE A 18 -2.54 9.17 -6.89
C ILE A 18 -1.87 8.87 -8.23
N ARG A 19 -1.22 9.89 -8.79
CA ARG A 19 -0.57 9.82 -10.12
C ARG A 19 0.42 8.67 -10.27
N CYS A 20 1.18 8.37 -9.22
CA CYS A 20 2.20 7.33 -9.21
C CYS A 20 1.74 6.17 -8.33
N ALA A 21 0.63 5.55 -8.72
CA ALA A 21 0.10 4.35 -8.10
C ALA A 21 0.21 3.13 -9.02
N GLU A 22 0.39 1.96 -8.42
CA GLU A 22 0.23 0.67 -9.04
C GLU A 22 -0.92 -0.05 -8.33
N PHE A 23 -2.01 -0.28 -9.09
CA PHE A 23 -3.13 -1.08 -8.61
C PHE A 23 -2.75 -2.56 -8.57
N VAL A 24 -3.06 -3.20 -7.45
CA VAL A 24 -2.91 -4.64 -7.27
C VAL A 24 -4.29 -5.25 -7.13
N GLU A 25 -4.66 -6.12 -8.05
CA GLU A 25 -5.88 -6.92 -7.95
C GLU A 25 -5.77 -7.91 -6.77
N GLY A 26 -6.85 -8.05 -6.01
CA GLY A 26 -6.95 -8.94 -4.86
C GLY A 26 -6.85 -8.21 -3.52
N ASP A 27 -6.39 -8.94 -2.51
CA ASP A 27 -6.52 -8.53 -1.11
C ASP A 27 -5.26 -7.82 -0.56
N SER A 28 -5.31 -7.48 0.73
CA SER A 28 -4.18 -6.87 1.43
C SER A 28 -2.88 -7.68 1.38
N LEU A 29 -2.96 -9.02 1.31
CA LEU A 29 -1.77 -9.89 1.19
C LEU A 29 -1.17 -9.79 -0.21
N ASN A 30 -1.97 -9.66 -1.27
CA ASN A 30 -1.46 -9.43 -2.63
C ASN A 30 -0.64 -8.13 -2.70
N VAL A 31 -1.11 -7.05 -2.07
CA VAL A 31 -0.37 -5.77 -1.97
C VAL A 31 0.96 -5.96 -1.26
N LEU A 32 0.98 -6.68 -0.13
CA LEU A 32 2.20 -6.96 0.63
C LEU A 32 3.21 -7.77 -0.19
N ILE A 33 2.76 -8.82 -0.88
CA ILE A 33 3.62 -9.63 -1.75
C ILE A 33 4.25 -8.74 -2.84
N ARG A 34 3.43 -7.91 -3.49
CA ARG A 34 3.91 -7.01 -4.54
C ARG A 34 4.95 -6.01 -4.03
N ALA A 35 4.71 -5.40 -2.86
CA ALA A 35 5.66 -4.49 -2.23
C ALA A 35 6.98 -5.20 -1.88
N ARG A 36 6.94 -6.45 -1.39
CA ARG A 36 8.15 -7.25 -1.12
C ARG A 36 8.95 -7.50 -2.39
N ASP A 37 8.29 -7.87 -3.49
CA ASP A 37 8.95 -8.13 -4.77
C ASP A 37 9.65 -6.86 -5.31
N LEU A 38 9.05 -5.68 -5.09
CA LEU A 38 9.70 -4.39 -5.37
C LEU A 38 10.92 -4.15 -4.47
N VAL A 39 10.83 -4.45 -3.18
CA VAL A 39 11.98 -4.32 -2.25
C VAL A 39 13.15 -5.20 -2.72
N HIS A 40 12.89 -6.46 -3.11
CA HIS A 40 13.90 -7.32 -3.71
C HIS A 40 14.47 -6.76 -5.02
N SER A 41 13.70 -5.97 -5.75
CA SER A 41 14.08 -5.31 -7.00
C SER A 41 14.79 -3.96 -6.81
N GLY A 42 15.13 -3.60 -5.57
CA GLY A 42 15.89 -2.38 -5.24
C GLY A 42 15.03 -1.18 -4.83
N TRP A 43 13.75 -1.39 -4.51
CA TRP A 43 12.92 -0.37 -3.89
C TRP A 43 13.10 -0.34 -2.37
N LYS A 44 12.83 0.81 -1.76
CA LYS A 44 12.87 1.02 -0.31
C LYS A 44 11.50 1.44 0.19
N LEU A 45 11.11 0.97 1.36
CA LEU A 45 9.87 1.39 2.00
C LEU A 45 9.97 2.84 2.48
N LEU A 46 8.91 3.62 2.22
CA LEU A 46 8.70 4.95 2.76
C LEU A 46 7.56 4.99 3.79
N SER A 47 6.71 3.97 3.81
CA SER A 47 5.69 3.74 4.84
C SER A 47 5.86 2.36 5.45
N HIS A 48 5.44 2.21 6.71
CA HIS A 48 5.44 0.90 7.36
C HIS A 48 4.33 0.02 6.74
N PRO A 49 4.58 -1.27 6.46
CA PRO A 49 3.62 -2.15 5.78
C PRO A 49 2.42 -2.53 6.66
N LEU A 50 2.56 -2.43 7.99
CA LEU A 50 1.49 -2.63 8.97
C LEU A 50 0.94 -1.30 9.48
N TYR A 51 -0.38 -1.18 9.58
CA TYR A 51 -1.06 -0.04 10.22
C TYR A 51 -1.25 -0.29 11.71
N GLY A 52 -0.19 -0.07 12.51
CA GLY A 52 -0.27 -0.22 13.96
C GLY A 52 -0.91 -1.54 14.40
N ASN A 53 -2.05 -1.46 15.09
CA ASN A 53 -2.78 -2.61 15.64
C ASN A 53 -3.86 -3.21 14.71
N LEU A 54 -4.01 -2.72 13.47
CA LEU A 54 -4.97 -3.26 12.51
C LEU A 54 -4.58 -4.68 12.10
N ARG A 55 -5.52 -5.61 12.33
CA ARG A 55 -5.40 -7.03 12.01
C ARG A 55 -5.81 -7.30 10.56
N PRO A 56 -5.28 -8.38 9.94
CA PRO A 56 -5.58 -8.71 8.54
C PRO A 56 -7.07 -8.82 8.21
N HIS A 57 -7.87 -9.31 9.15
CA HIS A 57 -9.30 -9.53 8.97
C HIS A 57 -10.17 -8.27 9.19
N GLN A 58 -9.57 -7.11 9.49
CA GLN A 58 -10.33 -5.89 9.82
C GLN A 58 -10.50 -4.93 8.64
N HIS A 59 -9.71 -5.08 7.58
CA HIS A 59 -9.65 -4.09 6.52
C HIS A 59 -9.33 -4.75 5.17
N PRO A 60 -10.15 -4.56 4.13
CA PRO A 60 -9.90 -5.17 2.81
C PRO A 60 -8.74 -4.48 2.09
N TYR A 61 -8.60 -3.17 2.31
CA TYR A 61 -7.59 -2.35 1.64
C TYR A 61 -6.27 -2.25 2.37
N ARG A 62 -5.20 -2.18 1.56
CA ARG A 62 -3.82 -1.94 1.97
C ARG A 62 -3.13 -1.06 0.95
N SER A 63 -2.28 -0.18 1.45
CA SER A 63 -1.49 0.73 0.66
C SER A 63 -0.07 0.86 1.22
N ILE A 64 0.94 0.80 0.34
CA ILE A 64 2.36 0.83 0.73
C ILE A 64 3.10 1.79 -0.20
N LEU A 65 3.80 2.77 0.36
CA LEU A 65 4.58 3.73 -0.38
C LEU A 65 6.05 3.29 -0.43
N LEU A 66 6.62 3.27 -1.63
CA LEU A 66 8.02 2.90 -1.87
C LEU A 66 8.75 3.97 -2.68
N GLU A 67 10.07 4.02 -2.55
CA GLU A 67 10.97 4.80 -3.42
C GLU A 67 11.98 3.90 -4.11
N TYR A 68 12.17 4.10 -5.41
CA TYR A 68 13.25 3.45 -6.15
C TYR A 68 14.58 4.10 -5.78
N ALA A 69 15.49 3.32 -5.18
CA ALA A 69 16.84 3.78 -4.90
C ALA A 69 17.63 3.90 -6.21
N ARG A 70 18.23 5.07 -6.48
CA ARG A 70 19.03 5.26 -7.70
C ARG A 70 20.25 4.33 -7.67
N GLN A 71 20.42 3.62 -8.78
CA GLN A 71 21.27 2.44 -8.95
C GLN A 71 22.76 2.65 -8.66
N GLU A 72 23.35 1.72 -7.92
CA GLU A 72 24.64 1.12 -8.30
C GLU A 72 24.40 -0.36 -8.61
N LYS A 73 25.07 -0.87 -9.66
CA LYS A 73 24.76 -2.09 -10.45
C LYS A 73 24.80 -3.43 -9.70
N THR A 74 25.03 -3.39 -8.40
CA THR A 74 25.11 -4.55 -7.52
C THR A 74 24.52 -4.11 -6.20
N GLN A 75 23.23 -4.35 -5.97
CA GLN A 75 22.69 -4.01 -4.65
C GLN A 75 21.85 -5.13 -4.05
N ILE A 76 22.34 -5.50 -2.87
CA ILE A 76 21.64 -6.19 -1.81
C ILE A 76 20.37 -5.38 -1.50
N PRO A 77 19.20 -6.02 -1.33
CA PRO A 77 17.98 -5.35 -0.91
C PRO A 77 18.20 -4.50 0.34
N ASP A 78 17.41 -3.44 0.50
CA ASP A 78 17.41 -2.66 1.74
C ASP A 78 16.93 -3.56 2.88
N ILE A 79 17.88 -4.02 3.71
CA ILE A 79 17.63 -5.07 4.72
C ILE A 79 16.53 -4.67 5.69
N GLN A 80 16.48 -3.40 6.10
CA GLN A 80 15.43 -2.89 6.96
C GLN A 80 14.06 -2.97 6.30
N SER A 81 13.95 -2.57 5.02
CA SER A 81 12.72 -2.73 4.25
C SER A 81 12.31 -4.20 4.13
N LEU A 82 13.26 -5.09 3.90
CA LEU A 82 13.01 -6.53 3.81
C LEU A 82 12.49 -7.09 5.15
N ASP A 83 13.14 -6.76 6.26
CA ASP A 83 12.72 -7.18 7.59
C ASP A 83 11.28 -6.72 7.90
N TYR A 84 10.92 -5.49 7.55
CA TYR A 84 9.55 -5.02 7.74
C TYR A 84 8.54 -5.76 6.85
N MET A 85 8.90 -6.07 5.61
CA MET A 85 8.04 -6.85 4.72
C MET A 85 7.85 -8.28 5.23
N GLU A 86 8.91 -8.96 5.65
CA GLU A 86 8.83 -10.33 6.16
C GLU A 86 8.03 -10.39 7.47
N ASN A 87 8.20 -9.41 8.36
CA ASN A 87 7.37 -9.30 9.56
C ASN A 87 5.88 -9.11 9.23
N ALA A 88 5.57 -8.25 8.25
CA ALA A 88 4.18 -8.04 7.83
C ALA A 88 3.58 -9.29 7.17
N LEU A 89 4.33 -9.96 6.30
CA LEU A 89 3.91 -11.22 5.68
C LEU A 89 3.72 -12.33 6.72
N GLY A 90 4.54 -12.37 7.78
CA GLY A 90 4.37 -13.29 8.90
C GLY A 90 3.06 -13.09 9.67
N VAL A 91 2.53 -11.87 9.69
CA VAL A 91 1.21 -11.55 10.29
C VAL A 91 0.05 -11.89 9.35
N TYR A 92 0.19 -11.64 8.04
CA TYR A 92 -0.91 -11.78 7.07
C TYR A 92 -1.04 -13.20 6.51
N SER A 93 0.07 -13.88 6.23
CA SER A 93 0.04 -15.20 5.56
C SER A 93 -0.76 -16.27 6.32
N PRO A 94 -0.69 -16.36 7.66
CA PRO A 94 -1.52 -17.32 8.42
C PRO A 94 -3.02 -17.00 8.38
N GLU A 95 -3.37 -15.73 8.16
CA GLU A 95 -4.74 -15.23 8.18
C GLU A 95 -5.36 -15.12 6.78
N LYS A 96 -4.69 -15.63 5.73
CA LYS A 96 -5.09 -15.45 4.32
C LYS A 96 -6.57 -15.74 4.02
N SER A 97 -7.16 -16.74 4.68
CA SER A 97 -8.57 -17.13 4.48
C SER A 97 -9.57 -16.25 5.24
N ARG A 98 -9.07 -15.32 6.05
CA ARG A 98 -9.85 -14.40 6.89
C ARG A 98 -9.67 -12.95 6.45
N ILE A 99 -8.83 -12.68 5.45
CA ILE A 99 -8.70 -11.36 4.85
C ILE A 99 -9.99 -11.10 4.07
N PRO A 100 -10.70 -9.98 4.35
CA PRO A 100 -11.93 -9.68 3.64
C PRO A 100 -11.64 -9.29 2.19
N SER A 101 -12.48 -9.79 1.27
CA SER A 101 -12.61 -9.23 -0.08
C SER A 101 -13.61 -8.07 -0.06
N ASP A 102 -13.47 -7.13 -0.98
CA ASP A 102 -14.45 -6.06 -1.23
C ASP A 102 -15.54 -6.45 -2.25
N ASP A 103 -15.45 -7.64 -2.88
CA ASP A 103 -16.40 -8.09 -3.92
C ASP A 103 -17.86 -8.14 -3.43
N ASP A 104 -18.09 -8.63 -2.22
CA ASP A 104 -19.43 -8.80 -1.62
C ASP A 104 -19.80 -7.67 -0.65
N MET A 105 -18.99 -6.62 -0.59
CA MET A 105 -19.19 -5.51 0.34
C MET A 105 -20.15 -4.46 -0.24
N PRO A 106 -21.13 -3.96 0.55
CA PRO A 106 -21.94 -2.81 0.14
C PRO A 106 -21.07 -1.61 -0.24
N GLU A 107 -21.47 -0.88 -1.28
CA GLU A 107 -20.67 0.22 -1.85
C GLU A 107 -20.32 1.30 -0.82
N ASP A 108 -21.28 1.69 0.04
CA ASP A 108 -21.08 2.66 1.11
C ASP A 108 -20.02 2.18 2.13
N VAL A 109 -20.09 0.91 2.54
CA VAL A 109 -19.12 0.32 3.46
C VAL A 109 -17.74 0.22 2.80
N ARG A 110 -17.70 -0.13 1.52
CA ARG A 110 -16.48 -0.21 0.72
C ARG A 110 -15.80 1.16 0.62
N ASP A 111 -16.57 2.19 0.33
CA ASP A 111 -16.08 3.57 0.21
C ASP A 111 -15.56 4.10 1.55
N ASP A 112 -16.22 3.76 2.66
CA ASP A 112 -15.74 4.10 4.01
C ASP A 112 -14.37 3.46 4.30
N PHE A 113 -14.19 2.17 3.99
CA PHE A 113 -12.89 1.52 4.13
C PHE A 113 -11.85 2.14 3.19
N ALA A 114 -12.21 2.44 1.94
CA ALA A 114 -11.31 3.08 0.99
C ALA A 114 -10.84 4.46 1.52
N PHE A 115 -11.75 5.23 2.11
CA PHE A 115 -11.45 6.52 2.74
C PHE A 115 -10.55 6.36 3.98
N LEU A 116 -10.82 5.38 4.84
CA LEU A 116 -9.99 5.11 6.03
C LEU A 116 -8.55 4.75 5.66
N ASP A 117 -8.35 3.87 4.66
CA ASP A 117 -7.02 3.55 4.15
C ASP A 117 -6.31 4.77 3.56
N ALA A 118 -7.05 5.64 2.86
CA ALA A 118 -6.49 6.89 2.34
C ALA A 118 -6.06 7.85 3.45
N GLU A 119 -6.86 8.02 4.50
CA GLU A 119 -6.48 8.86 5.65
C GLU A 119 -5.27 8.31 6.41
N LEU A 120 -5.13 6.98 6.54
CA LEU A 120 -3.94 6.35 7.11
C LEU A 120 -2.68 6.65 6.28
N MET A 121 -2.81 6.74 4.96
CA MET A 121 -1.70 7.04 4.05
C MET A 121 -1.43 8.54 3.85
N LYS A 122 -2.35 9.41 4.25
CA LYS A 122 -2.32 10.85 3.97
C LYS A 122 -1.04 11.53 4.42
N GLU A 123 -0.58 11.24 5.63
CA GLU A 123 0.65 11.86 6.16
C GLU A 123 1.87 11.45 5.31
N SER A 124 2.03 10.15 5.05
CA SER A 124 3.13 9.63 4.23
C SER A 124 3.08 10.19 2.80
N LEU A 125 1.93 10.13 2.14
CA LEU A 125 1.76 10.65 0.79
C LEU A 125 2.00 12.16 0.71
N SER A 126 1.55 12.93 1.71
CA SER A 126 1.79 14.38 1.79
C SER A 126 3.26 14.70 1.99
N ARG A 127 3.92 14.02 2.93
CA ARG A 127 5.35 14.15 3.23
C ARG A 127 6.22 13.97 1.99
N TYR A 128 5.84 13.04 1.11
CA TYR A 128 6.57 12.75 -0.12
C TYR A 128 6.03 13.43 -1.38
N GLY A 129 5.00 14.29 -1.25
CA GLY A 129 4.44 15.09 -2.34
C GLY A 129 3.62 14.31 -3.36
N LEU A 130 3.02 13.18 -2.96
CA LEU A 130 2.11 12.37 -3.78
C LEU A 130 0.63 12.66 -3.50
N TRP A 131 0.30 13.24 -2.33
CA TRP A 131 -1.10 13.55 -1.99
C TRP A 131 -1.67 14.63 -2.94
N PRO A 132 -2.90 14.47 -3.47
CA PRO A 132 -3.53 15.45 -4.34
C PRO A 132 -3.76 16.77 -3.60
N ARG A 133 -3.83 17.88 -4.35
CA ARG A 133 -4.08 19.21 -3.78
C ARG A 133 -5.54 19.43 -3.38
N GLU A 134 -6.44 18.63 -3.93
CA GLU A 134 -7.88 18.66 -3.65
C GLU A 134 -8.24 17.52 -2.70
N ASP A 135 -9.19 17.78 -1.78
CA ASP A 135 -9.64 16.79 -0.82
C ASP A 135 -10.36 15.63 -1.52
N LEU A 136 -10.01 14.40 -1.15
CA LEU A 136 -10.60 13.17 -1.71
C LEU A 136 -12.12 13.06 -1.50
N LYS A 137 -12.71 13.87 -0.60
CA LYS A 137 -14.16 13.86 -0.28
C LYS A 137 -15.04 14.63 -1.27
N ASN A 138 -14.49 15.39 -2.21
CA ASN A 138 -15.29 16.25 -3.08
C ASN A 138 -15.68 15.60 -4.42
N SER A 139 -15.57 14.28 -4.55
CA SER A 139 -15.98 13.53 -5.75
C SER A 139 -17.31 12.82 -5.52
N HIS A 140 -18.37 13.58 -5.26
CA HIS A 140 -19.75 13.13 -5.33
C HIS A 140 -20.57 14.13 -6.15
#